data_AF-A0A1V4U051-F1
#
_entry.id   AF-A0A1V4U051-F1
#
_cell.length_a   1.000
_cell.length_b   1.000
_cell.length_c   1.000
_cell.angle_alpha   90.00
_cell.angle_beta   90.00
_cell.angle_gamma   90.00
#
_symmetry.space_group_name_H-M   'P 1'
#
loop_
_entity.id
_entity.type
_entity.pdbx_description
1 polymer ?
#
loop_
_entity_poly.entity_id
_entity_poly.type
_entity_poly.pdbx_seq_one_letter_code
_entity_poly.pdbx_strand_id
1 'polypeptide(L)' 'MASAWAEKEIGSAAIGAMAENEKLFGKGLILTVIPETIVIFGMVVAILLWLNM' A
#
# COMPACT_ATOMS: atom_id res chain seq x y z
N MET A 1 -8.54 -3.12 -6.31
CA MET A 1 -8.73 -4.33 -5.50
C MET A 1 -7.41 -5.00 -5.10
N ALA A 2 -6.43 -5.14 -6.01
CA ALA A 2 -5.13 -5.75 -5.69
C ALA A 2 -4.38 -5.11 -4.50
N SER A 3 -4.27 -3.76 -4.46
CA SER A 3 -3.62 -3.06 -3.34
C SER A 3 -4.25 -3.36 -1.99
N ALA A 4 -5.58 -3.34 -1.92
CA ALA A 4 -6.31 -3.60 -0.68
C ALA A 4 -6.07 -5.01 -0.10
N TRP A 5 -5.91 -6.02 -0.97
CA TRP A 5 -5.58 -7.38 -0.51
C TRP A 5 -4.13 -7.46 -0.02
N ALA A 6 -3.19 -6.81 -0.70
CA ALA A 6 -1.81 -6.73 -0.25
C ALA A 6 -1.68 -6.00 1.09
N GLU A 7 -2.33 -4.84 1.24
CA GLU A 7 -2.32 -4.04 2.47
C GLU A 7 -2.97 -4.76 3.65
N LYS A 8 -4.02 -5.55 3.42
CA LYS A 8 -4.63 -6.38 4.48
C LYS A 8 -3.59 -7.32 5.10
N GLU A 9 -2.85 -8.05 4.28
CA GLU A 9 -1.84 -8.99 4.77
C GLU A 9 -0.65 -8.25 5.38
N ILE A 10 -0.08 -7.27 4.66
CA ILE A 10 1.09 -6.51 5.11
C ILE A 10 0.78 -5.76 6.41
N GLY A 11 -0.37 -5.12 6.53
CA GLY A 11 -0.78 -4.39 7.73
C GLY A 11 -0.88 -5.30 8.95
N SER A 12 -1.52 -6.48 8.82
CA SER A 12 -1.60 -7.45 9.91
C SER A 12 -0.22 -7.95 10.36
N ALA A 13 0.67 -8.25 9.42
CA ALA A 13 2.02 -8.71 9.70
C ALA A 13 2.89 -7.60 10.31
N ALA A 14 2.79 -6.37 9.80
CA ALA A 14 3.52 -5.22 10.28
C ALA A 14 3.14 -4.88 11.73
N ILE A 15 1.85 -4.91 12.08
CA ILE A 15 1.38 -4.64 13.44
C ILE A 15 1.88 -5.72 14.41
N GLY A 16 1.83 -7.00 14.01
CA GLY A 16 2.40 -8.09 14.82
C GLY A 16 3.91 -7.93 15.06
N ALA A 17 4.67 -7.60 14.00
CA ALA A 17 6.11 -7.37 14.11
C ALA A 17 6.45 -6.14 14.97
N MET A 18 5.65 -5.09 14.92
CA MET A 18 5.82 -3.91 15.78
C MET A 18 5.50 -4.18 17.24
N ALA A 19 4.51 -5.04 17.51
CA ALA A 19 4.19 -5.48 18.87
C ALA A 19 5.37 -6.27 19.50
N GLU A 20 6.16 -6.97 18.69
CA GLU A 20 7.39 -7.64 19.14
C GLU A 20 8.59 -6.68 19.23
N ASN A 21 8.74 -5.78 18.27
CA ASN A 21 9.84 -4.82 18.22
C ASN A 21 9.44 -3.51 17.54
N GLU A 22 9.27 -2.46 18.33
CA GLU A 22 8.87 -1.12 17.87
C GLU A 22 9.82 -0.52 16.81
N LYS A 23 11.11 -0.92 16.80
CA LYS A 23 12.08 -0.46 15.79
C LYS A 23 11.72 -0.92 14.38
N LEU A 24 10.83 -1.91 14.24
CA LEU A 24 10.35 -2.41 12.95
C LEU A 24 9.25 -1.53 12.33
N PHE A 25 8.77 -0.50 13.02
CA PHE A 25 7.74 0.42 12.49
C PHE A 25 8.09 0.96 11.11
N GLY A 26 9.31 1.51 10.95
CA GLY A 26 9.72 2.09 9.67
C GLY A 26 9.75 1.06 8.53
N LYS A 27 10.16 -0.18 8.82
CA LYS A 27 10.17 -1.27 7.83
C LYS A 27 8.75 -1.71 7.49
N GLY A 28 7.87 -1.82 8.48
CA GLY A 28 6.46 -2.12 8.29
C GLY A 28 5.76 -1.06 7.43
N LEU A 29 6.01 0.22 7.71
CA LEU A 29 5.45 1.34 6.95
C LEU A 29 5.89 1.31 5.48
N ILE A 30 7.18 1.10 5.20
CA ILE A 30 7.69 1.02 3.82
C ILE A 30 7.02 -0.13 3.07
N LEU A 31 6.87 -1.29 3.69
CA LEU A 31 6.24 -2.45 3.05
C LEU A 31 4.76 -2.19 2.73
N THR A 32 4.02 -1.49 3.60
CA THR A 32 2.61 -1.14 3.37
C THR A 32 2.44 -0.18 2.19
N VAL A 33 3.40 0.72 1.93
CA VAL A 33 3.31 1.73 0.85
C VAL A 33 3.62 1.14 -0.54
N ILE A 34 4.36 0.04 -0.66
CA ILE A 34 4.70 -0.60 -1.94
C ILE A 34 3.46 -0.83 -2.85
N PRO A 35 2.36 -1.44 -2.36
CA PRO A 35 1.18 -1.67 -3.18
C PRO A 35 0.42 -0.41 -3.64
N GLU A 36 0.62 0.77 -3.00
CA GLU A 36 0.00 2.02 -3.45
C GLU A 36 0.47 2.45 -4.85
N THR A 37 1.65 2.00 -5.30
CA THR A 37 2.17 2.31 -6.65
C THR A 37 1.19 1.91 -7.76
N ILE A 38 0.53 0.76 -7.62
CA ILE A 38 -0.47 0.27 -8.59
C ILE A 38 -1.74 1.15 -8.55
N VAL A 39 -2.12 1.64 -7.37
CA VAL A 39 -3.26 2.54 -7.21
C VAL A 39 -2.98 3.87 -7.90
N ILE A 40 -1.77 4.42 -7.73
CA ILE A 40 -1.35 5.66 -8.39
C ILE A 40 -1.40 5.49 -9.91
N PHE A 41 -0.90 4.38 -10.46
CA PHE A 41 -1.01 4.13 -11.90
C PHE A 41 -2.46 4.04 -12.39
N GLY A 42 -3.33 3.34 -11.65
CA GLY A 42 -4.75 3.28 -11.97
C GLY A 42 -5.43 4.66 -11.93
N MET A 43 -5.08 5.48 -10.93
CA MET A 43 -5.58 6.85 -10.81
C MET A 43 -5.11 7.74 -11.97
N VAL A 44 -3.83 7.66 -12.35
CA VAL A 44 -3.29 8.42 -13.48
C VAL A 44 -4.00 8.05 -14.77
N VAL A 45 -4.21 6.75 -15.04
CA VAL A 45 -4.95 6.30 -16.23
C VAL A 45 -6.40 6.79 -16.20
N ALA A 46 -7.07 6.73 -15.04
CA ALA A 46 -8.43 7.23 -14.90
C ALA A 46 -8.54 8.74 -15.20
N ILE A 47 -7.58 9.54 -14.71
CA ILE A 47 -7.52 10.98 -14.99
C ILE A 47 -7.26 11.23 -16.49
N LEU A 48 -6.34 10.48 -17.11
CA LEU A 48 -6.06 10.60 -18.54
C LEU A 48 -7.27 10.26 -19.41
N LEU A 49 -8.07 9.26 -19.03
CA LEU A 49 -9.33 8.95 -19.72
C LEU A 49 -10.37 10.05 -19.53
N TRP A 50 -10.49 10.59 -18.32
CA TRP A 50 -11.43 11.68 -18.03
C TRP A 50 -11.10 12.96 -18.81
N LEU A 51 -9.82 13.31 -18.95
CA LEU A 51 -9.38 14.49 -19.70
C LEU A 51 -9.55 14.35 -21.22
N ASN A 52 -9.59 13.12 -21.75
CA ASN A 52 -9.74 12.84 -23.18
C ASN A 52 -11.20 12.56 -23.60
N MET A 53 -12.15 12.65 -22.67
CA MET A 53 -13.60 12.61 -22.93
C MET A 53 -14.16 14.02 -23.13
#